data_AF-A0AAQ5XBY9-F1
#
_entry.id   AF-A0AAQ5XBY9-F1
#
_cell.length_a   1.000
_cell.length_b   1.000
_cell.length_c   1.000
_cell.angle_alpha   90.00
_cell.angle_beta   90.00
_cell.angle_gamma   90.00
#
_symmetry.space_group_name_H-M   'P 1'
#
loop_
_entity.id
_entity.type
_entity.pdbx_description
1 polymer ?
#
loop_
_entity_poly.entity_id
_entity_poly.type
_entity_poly.pdbx_seq_one_letter_code
_entity_poly.pdbx_strand_id
1 'polypeptide(L)'
;MAAGFLVTLYEYSPLFYISVVSLCFVITAAMVLGWCGFDVPVILRNSEETESIVSTPERQMVQVTNPFTLVLGSGPACVTGGVSVRPCCLEPCVLSCFWGCEVIALQRALQAHQHGLRLHTPEHFQEALHLQYQYYQRFHISVENREEYRTQIPSDQGITDFGPLPREHYPLVAVLTVADAGARHTYNIVASVTVIHVPDDKYDLSARVLFQYLLTSQGNMYELKPLFMSADSGGMSGPPEPQQNTQPSEPNKEASSVEHSPVLEENWAEGMGRDCVVCQNAEVNRVLLPCRHACVCNNCLSHFQHCPICRAFILESFTLTQIPAQE
;
A
#
# COMPACT_ATOMS: atom_id res chain seq x y z
N MET A 1 61.03 43.86 -6.60
CA MET A 1 60.62 42.43 -6.71
C MET A 1 59.20 42.18 -6.20
N ALA A 2 58.75 42.77 -5.08
CA ALA A 2 57.39 42.55 -4.54
C ALA A 2 56.24 43.04 -5.45
N ALA A 3 56.40 44.18 -6.14
CA ALA A 3 55.35 44.73 -7.01
C ALA A 3 55.08 43.86 -8.27
N GLY A 4 56.11 43.28 -8.87
CA GLY A 4 55.95 42.38 -10.02
C GLY A 4 55.25 41.07 -9.64
N PHE A 5 55.54 40.55 -8.45
CA PHE A 5 54.92 39.33 -7.92
C PHE A 5 53.43 39.51 -7.60
N LEU A 6 53.05 40.70 -7.10
CA LEU A 6 51.65 41.06 -6.83
C LEU A 6 50.84 41.23 -8.11
N VAL A 7 51.41 41.82 -9.17
CA VAL A 7 50.75 41.93 -10.47
C VAL A 7 50.54 40.55 -11.09
N THR A 8 51.54 39.67 -11.04
CA THR A 8 51.37 38.28 -11.53
C THR A 8 50.34 37.52 -10.70
N LEU A 9 50.33 37.63 -9.36
CA LEU A 9 49.29 37.01 -8.52
C LEU A 9 47.90 37.56 -8.83
N TYR A 10 47.77 38.84 -9.14
CA TYR A 10 46.51 39.48 -9.49
C TYR A 10 46.02 39.13 -10.90
N GLU A 11 46.91 38.85 -11.86
CA GLU A 11 46.53 38.38 -13.20
C GLU A 11 46.18 36.89 -13.23
N TYR A 12 46.87 36.06 -12.44
CA TYR A 12 46.58 34.62 -12.34
C TYR A 12 45.35 34.31 -11.49
N SER A 13 45.06 35.13 -10.49
CA SER A 13 43.93 34.94 -9.57
C SER A 13 42.55 34.87 -10.29
N PRO A 14 42.19 35.82 -11.17
CA PRO A 14 40.93 35.77 -11.92
C PRO A 14 40.82 34.54 -12.81
N LEU A 15 41.87 34.18 -13.54
CA LEU A 15 41.87 32.99 -14.41
C LEU A 15 41.72 31.70 -13.60
N PHE A 16 42.40 31.61 -12.46
CA PHE A 16 42.27 30.49 -11.54
C PHE A 16 40.84 30.35 -11.00
N TYR A 17 40.23 31.45 -10.54
CA TYR A 17 38.84 31.43 -10.06
C TYR A 17 37.85 31.09 -11.18
N ILE A 18 38.02 31.61 -12.39
CA ILE A 18 37.19 31.28 -13.55
C ILE A 18 37.28 29.78 -13.87
N SER A 19 38.49 29.21 -13.87
CA SER A 19 38.69 27.77 -14.10
C SER A 19 38.04 26.91 -13.03
N VAL A 20 38.14 27.29 -11.75
CA VAL A 20 37.51 26.58 -10.63
C VAL A 20 35.99 26.64 -10.73
N VAL A 21 35.41 27.81 -11.03
CA VAL A 21 33.95 27.96 -11.20
C VAL A 21 33.45 27.19 -12.40
N SER A 22 34.17 27.22 -13.53
CA SER A 22 33.84 26.43 -14.71
C SER A 22 33.89 24.93 -14.43
N LEU A 23 34.93 24.45 -13.76
CA LEU A 23 35.05 23.05 -13.37
C LEU A 23 33.91 22.64 -12.43
N CYS A 24 33.58 23.47 -11.45
CA CYS A 24 32.47 23.22 -10.53
C CYS A 24 31.15 23.15 -11.30
N PHE A 25 30.91 24.06 -12.25
CA PHE A 25 29.71 24.03 -13.11
C PHE A 25 29.65 22.77 -13.96
N VAL A 26 30.77 22.33 -14.57
CA VAL A 26 30.82 21.10 -15.36
C VAL A 26 30.55 19.87 -14.48
N ILE A 27 31.12 19.80 -13.28
CA ILE A 27 30.86 18.70 -12.33
C ILE A 27 29.39 18.71 -11.89
N THR A 28 28.85 19.88 -11.54
CA THR A 28 27.45 20.00 -11.11
C THR A 28 26.50 19.66 -12.26
N ALA A 29 26.79 20.12 -13.48
CA ALA A 29 26.04 19.77 -14.68
C ALA A 29 26.17 18.28 -15.01
N ALA A 30 27.34 17.65 -14.83
CA ALA A 30 27.52 16.22 -15.02
C ALA A 30 26.83 15.39 -13.92
N MET A 31 26.76 15.88 -12.68
CA MET A 31 25.97 15.25 -11.62
C MET A 31 24.48 15.40 -11.88
N VAL A 32 24.01 16.58 -12.30
CA VAL A 32 22.61 16.82 -12.65
C VAL A 32 22.24 16.05 -13.92
N LEU A 33 23.07 16.02 -14.95
CA LEU A 33 22.87 15.22 -16.16
C LEU A 33 23.18 13.74 -15.96
N GLY A 34 23.85 13.33 -14.89
CA GLY A 34 24.04 11.92 -14.51
C GLY A 34 22.88 11.42 -13.66
N TRP A 35 22.32 12.29 -12.83
CA TRP A 35 21.12 12.06 -12.03
C TRP A 35 19.85 12.17 -12.88
N CYS A 36 19.78 13.15 -13.79
CA CYS A 36 18.72 13.31 -14.80
C CYS A 36 19.05 12.60 -16.12
N GLY A 37 20.24 12.02 -16.29
CA GLY A 37 20.65 11.30 -17.51
C GLY A 37 20.02 9.93 -17.70
N PHE A 38 19.18 9.54 -16.75
CA PHE A 38 18.22 8.44 -16.91
C PHE A 38 16.76 8.92 -16.89
N ASP A 39 16.50 10.23 -16.78
CA ASP A 39 15.17 10.83 -16.72
C ASP A 39 15.15 12.25 -17.33
N VAL A 40 15.29 12.36 -18.66
CA VAL A 40 14.96 13.60 -19.38
C VAL A 40 13.55 13.47 -19.99
N PRO A 41 12.60 14.35 -19.64
CA PRO A 41 11.29 14.40 -20.28
C PRO A 41 11.44 14.97 -21.69
N VAL A 42 11.05 14.16 -22.68
CA VAL A 42 10.97 14.53 -24.10
C VAL A 42 9.83 15.54 -24.29
N ILE A 43 10.13 16.85 -24.27
CA ILE A 43 9.15 17.91 -24.63
C ILE A 43 9.37 18.43 -26.06
N LEU A 44 10.42 18.01 -26.77
CA LEU A 44 10.63 18.38 -28.18
C LEU A 44 11.15 17.17 -28.95
N ARG A 45 10.26 16.24 -29.33
CA ARG A 45 10.56 15.31 -30.42
C ARG A 45 9.41 15.30 -31.40
N ASN A 46 9.74 15.76 -32.60
CA ASN A 46 8.87 15.95 -33.74
C ASN A 46 8.17 14.65 -34.16
N SER A 47 7.01 14.82 -34.79
CA SER A 47 5.95 13.88 -35.13
C SER A 47 6.26 12.79 -36.16
N GLU A 48 7.51 12.41 -36.46
CA GLU A 48 7.78 11.53 -37.62
C GLU A 48 8.93 10.52 -37.46
N GLU A 49 9.27 10.10 -36.23
CA GLU A 49 10.11 8.92 -36.05
C GLU A 49 9.29 7.77 -35.45
N THR A 50 9.05 6.75 -36.28
CA THR A 50 8.67 5.39 -35.91
C THR A 50 9.74 4.81 -34.99
N GLU A 51 9.85 5.31 -33.77
CA GLU A 51 10.59 4.63 -32.72
C GLU A 51 9.76 3.41 -32.33
N SER A 52 10.35 2.24 -32.55
CA SER A 52 9.92 1.01 -31.92
C SER A 52 9.89 1.23 -30.41
N ILE A 53 8.76 1.66 -29.88
CA ILE A 53 8.51 1.72 -28.44
C ILE A 53 8.71 0.28 -27.98
N VAL A 54 9.82 0.06 -27.27
CA VAL A 54 10.15 -1.24 -26.70
C VAL A 54 8.93 -1.68 -25.90
N SER A 55 8.31 -2.78 -26.33
CA SER A 55 7.11 -3.30 -25.69
C SER A 55 7.38 -3.48 -24.21
N THR A 56 6.55 -2.86 -23.36
CA THR A 56 6.63 -3.00 -21.91
C THR A 56 6.67 -4.50 -21.58
N PRO A 57 7.71 -4.98 -20.85
CA PRO A 57 7.81 -6.39 -20.48
C PRO A 57 6.54 -6.86 -19.77
N GLU A 58 5.98 -7.98 -20.25
CA GLU A 58 4.79 -8.57 -19.63
C GLU A 58 5.21 -9.59 -18.56
N ARG A 59 4.68 -9.39 -17.35
CA ARG A 59 4.73 -10.37 -16.27
C ARG A 59 3.50 -11.25 -16.34
N GLN A 60 3.71 -12.56 -16.20
CA GLN A 60 2.61 -13.50 -16.11
C GLN A 60 2.00 -13.44 -14.71
N MET A 61 0.70 -13.19 -14.64
CA MET A 61 -0.06 -13.29 -13.40
C MET A 61 -0.26 -14.77 -13.05
N VAL A 62 -0.03 -15.11 -11.78
CA VAL A 62 -0.29 -16.45 -11.23
C VAL A 62 -1.41 -16.31 -10.21
N GLN A 63 -2.48 -17.09 -10.40
CA GLN A 63 -3.57 -17.15 -9.43
C GLN A 63 -3.15 -18.02 -8.25
N VAL A 64 -3.32 -17.49 -7.04
CA VAL A 64 -3.10 -18.22 -5.79
C VAL A 64 -4.33 -18.03 -4.91
N THR A 65 -4.93 -19.13 -4.45
CA THR A 65 -6.06 -19.09 -3.52
C THR A 65 -5.58 -18.73 -2.13
N ASN A 66 -6.03 -17.59 -1.61
CA ASN A 66 -5.81 -17.19 -0.23
C ASN A 66 -6.96 -17.68 0.67
N PRO A 67 -6.71 -18.64 1.59
CA PRO A 67 -7.76 -19.16 2.47
C PRO A 67 -8.14 -18.19 3.59
N PHE A 68 -7.43 -17.06 3.75
CA PHE A 68 -7.57 -16.13 4.86
C PHE A 68 -7.92 -14.72 4.37
N THR A 69 -9.03 -14.18 4.84
CA THR A 69 -9.31 -12.75 4.75
C THR A 69 -9.63 -12.22 6.14
N LEU A 70 -9.12 -11.03 6.47
CA LEU A 70 -9.42 -10.35 7.73
C LEU A 70 -9.83 -8.91 7.41
N VAL A 71 -11.02 -8.53 7.85
CA VAL A 71 -11.55 -7.17 7.68
C VAL A 71 -11.69 -6.54 9.05
N LEU A 72 -11.47 -5.22 9.14
CA LEU A 72 -11.79 -4.47 10.36
C LEU A 72 -13.31 -4.38 10.50
N GLY A 73 -13.82 -4.59 11.72
CA GLY A 73 -15.24 -4.44 12.01
C GLY A 73 -15.66 -2.97 12.02
N SER A 74 -16.96 -2.72 11.90
CA SER A 74 -17.52 -1.35 11.83
C SER A 74 -17.67 -0.67 13.20
N GLY A 75 -17.37 -1.38 14.29
CA GLY A 75 -17.45 -0.85 15.65
C GLY A 75 -16.36 0.18 15.98
N PRO A 76 -16.51 0.93 17.08
CA PRO A 76 -15.47 1.83 17.56
C PRO A 76 -14.20 1.03 17.89
N ALA A 77 -13.04 1.58 17.54
CA ALA A 77 -11.75 0.96 17.76
C ALA A 77 -10.87 1.89 18.57
N CYS A 78 -10.36 1.43 19.71
CA CYS A 78 -9.32 2.11 20.46
C CYS A 78 -8.58 1.10 21.35
N VAL A 79 -7.38 1.45 21.84
CA VAL A 79 -6.58 0.53 22.66
C VAL A 79 -7.31 0.10 23.94
N THR A 80 -7.98 1.03 24.61
CA THR A 80 -8.71 0.76 25.85
C THR A 80 -10.06 0.07 25.63
N GLY A 81 -10.72 0.34 24.50
CA GLY A 81 -12.03 -0.21 24.12
C GLY A 81 -11.94 -1.48 23.26
N GLY A 82 -10.76 -1.85 22.79
CA GLY A 82 -10.56 -2.94 21.85
C GLY A 82 -10.94 -2.60 20.42
N VAL A 83 -10.86 -3.61 19.56
CA VAL A 83 -11.20 -3.53 18.14
C VAL A 83 -11.96 -4.79 17.71
N SER A 84 -12.97 -4.61 16.88
CA SER A 84 -13.67 -5.71 16.22
C SER A 84 -12.95 -6.08 14.93
N VAL A 85 -12.80 -7.38 14.68
CA VAL A 85 -12.27 -7.90 13.42
C VAL A 85 -13.18 -9.01 12.91
N ARG A 86 -13.34 -9.08 11.60
CA ARG A 86 -14.19 -10.07 10.94
C ARG A 86 -13.33 -10.95 10.03
N PRO A 87 -12.97 -12.17 10.45
CA PRO A 87 -12.32 -13.13 9.59
C PRO A 87 -13.33 -13.70 8.58
N CYS A 88 -12.89 -13.91 7.35
CA CYS A 88 -13.63 -14.57 6.28
C CYS A 88 -12.70 -15.63 5.69
N CYS A 89 -12.82 -16.85 6.19
CA CYS A 89 -11.90 -17.94 5.89
C CYS A 89 -12.58 -19.04 5.09
N LEU A 90 -11.81 -19.70 4.21
CA LEU A 90 -12.29 -20.86 3.44
C LEU A 90 -12.23 -22.17 4.25
N GLU A 91 -11.45 -22.18 5.33
CA GLU A 91 -11.27 -23.32 6.23
C GLU A 91 -11.47 -22.89 7.69
N PRO A 92 -11.73 -23.83 8.61
CA PRO A 92 -11.67 -23.54 10.03
C PRO A 92 -10.28 -23.01 10.40
N CYS A 93 -10.24 -21.84 11.04
CA CYS A 93 -9.00 -21.12 11.33
C CYS A 93 -8.88 -20.80 12.82
N VAL A 94 -7.66 -20.48 13.22
CA VAL A 94 -7.38 -19.86 14.52
C VAL A 94 -6.94 -18.43 14.25
N LEU A 95 -7.65 -17.48 14.86
CA LEU A 95 -7.29 -16.07 14.90
C LEU A 95 -6.50 -15.82 16.20
N SER A 96 -5.28 -15.33 16.05
CA SER A 96 -4.36 -14.99 17.14
C SER A 96 -4.10 -13.49 17.15
N CYS A 97 -4.51 -12.80 18.20
CA CYS A 97 -4.39 -11.36 18.36
C CYS A 97 -3.28 -11.04 19.37
N PHE A 98 -2.21 -10.40 18.91
CA PHE A 98 -1.08 -9.95 19.71
C PHE A 98 -1.11 -8.43 19.87
N TRP A 99 -1.43 -7.96 21.07
CA TRP A 99 -1.47 -6.53 21.40
C TRP A 99 -0.11 -6.05 21.89
N GLY A 100 0.29 -4.85 21.43
CA GLY A 100 1.58 -4.26 21.79
C GLY A 100 2.76 -5.13 21.37
N CYS A 101 2.72 -5.67 20.15
CA CYS A 101 3.76 -6.55 19.62
C CYS A 101 4.98 -5.73 19.21
N GLU A 102 6.16 -6.07 19.72
CA GLU A 102 7.40 -5.37 19.37
C GLU A 102 7.69 -5.49 17.86
N VAL A 103 7.93 -4.35 17.21
CA VAL A 103 8.13 -4.26 15.76
C VAL A 103 9.30 -5.13 15.31
N ILE A 104 10.41 -5.09 16.06
CA ILE A 104 11.63 -5.85 15.75
C ILE A 104 11.39 -7.36 15.98
N ALA A 105 10.60 -7.75 16.98
CA ALA A 105 10.24 -9.14 17.23
C ALA A 105 9.44 -9.73 16.07
N LEU A 106 8.42 -8.99 15.59
CA LEU A 106 7.63 -9.40 14.43
C LEU A 106 8.51 -9.55 13.19
N GLN A 107 9.38 -8.57 12.92
CA GLN A 107 10.27 -8.62 11.77
C GLN A 107 11.24 -9.80 11.84
N ARG A 108 11.81 -10.09 13.02
CA ARG A 108 12.63 -11.29 13.24
C ARG A 108 11.87 -12.57 13.02
N ALA A 109 10.62 -12.68 13.50
CA ALA A 109 9.78 -13.85 13.29
C ALA A 109 9.51 -14.08 11.79
N LEU A 110 9.13 -13.02 11.07
CA LEU A 110 8.90 -13.06 9.62
C LEU A 110 10.18 -13.43 8.84
N GLN A 111 11.34 -12.93 9.25
CA GLN A 111 12.62 -13.32 8.66
C GLN A 111 12.98 -14.78 8.98
N ALA A 112 12.76 -15.23 10.22
CA ALA A 112 13.00 -16.62 10.60
C ALA A 112 12.16 -17.59 9.76
N HIS A 113 10.94 -17.17 9.37
CA HIS A 113 10.10 -17.93 8.46
C HIS A 113 10.81 -18.23 7.12
N GLN A 114 11.48 -17.21 6.57
CA GLN A 114 12.23 -17.32 5.32
C GLN A 114 13.47 -18.21 5.45
N HIS A 115 14.08 -18.26 6.64
CA HIS A 115 15.33 -18.98 6.90
C HIS A 115 15.15 -20.42 7.42
N GLY A 116 13.92 -20.94 7.46
CA GLY A 116 13.67 -22.35 7.72
C GLY A 116 12.65 -22.64 8.82
N LEU A 117 12.36 -21.67 9.71
CA LEU A 117 11.24 -21.81 10.65
C LEU A 117 9.92 -21.78 9.86
N ARG A 118 8.93 -22.57 10.24
CA ARG A 118 7.64 -22.58 9.54
C ARG A 118 6.55 -22.07 10.46
N LEU A 119 6.16 -20.81 10.27
CA LEU A 119 5.10 -20.18 11.05
C LEU A 119 3.75 -20.55 10.47
N HIS A 120 3.16 -21.63 10.98
CA HIS A 120 1.88 -22.17 10.49
C HIS A 120 0.92 -22.56 11.62
N THR A 121 1.30 -22.34 12.88
CA THR A 121 0.41 -22.52 14.04
C THR A 121 0.58 -21.36 15.03
N PRO A 122 -0.40 -21.09 15.90
CA PRO A 122 -0.31 -20.05 16.93
C PRO A 122 0.93 -20.20 17.83
N GLU A 123 1.28 -21.43 18.20
CA GLU A 123 2.40 -21.72 19.11
C GLU A 123 3.73 -21.33 18.46
N HIS A 124 3.91 -21.63 17.16
CA HIS A 124 5.11 -21.20 16.42
C HIS A 124 5.25 -19.68 16.40
N PHE A 125 4.13 -18.93 16.29
CA PHE A 125 4.17 -17.47 16.36
C PHE A 125 4.53 -16.96 17.76
N GLN A 126 3.96 -17.56 18.82
CA GLN A 126 4.31 -17.18 20.19
C GLN A 126 5.81 -17.39 20.49
N GLU A 127 6.35 -18.53 20.06
CA GLU A 127 7.77 -18.85 20.20
C GLU A 127 8.65 -17.91 19.36
N ALA A 128 8.32 -17.69 18.09
CA ALA A 128 9.09 -16.83 17.19
C ALA A 128 9.10 -15.36 17.63
N LEU A 129 8.00 -14.88 18.22
CA LEU A 129 7.92 -13.54 18.81
C LEU A 129 8.64 -13.44 20.16
N HIS A 130 9.17 -14.54 20.71
CA HIS A 130 9.84 -14.58 22.01
C HIS A 130 9.00 -13.96 23.15
N LEU A 131 7.68 -14.09 23.06
CA LEU A 131 6.72 -13.46 23.99
C LEU A 131 6.86 -11.92 24.11
N GLN A 132 7.43 -11.25 23.11
CA GLN A 132 7.60 -9.79 23.07
C GLN A 132 6.31 -9.08 22.61
N TYR A 133 5.25 -9.26 23.41
CA TYR A 133 3.95 -8.63 23.26
C TYR A 133 3.32 -8.41 24.64
N GLN A 134 2.35 -7.50 24.76
CA GLN A 134 1.74 -7.15 26.05
C GLN A 134 0.55 -8.04 26.41
N TYR A 135 -0.27 -8.39 25.41
CA TYR A 135 -1.43 -9.25 25.62
C TYR A 135 -1.69 -10.15 24.41
N TYR A 136 -2.13 -11.37 24.66
CA TYR A 136 -2.43 -12.38 23.63
C TYR A 136 -3.82 -12.96 23.85
N GLN A 137 -4.61 -12.98 22.79
CA GLN A 137 -5.95 -13.56 22.77
C GLN A 137 -6.11 -14.41 21.51
N ARG A 138 -6.82 -15.54 21.63
CA ARG A 138 -7.09 -16.43 20.51
C ARG A 138 -8.57 -16.74 20.36
N PHE A 139 -9.00 -16.95 19.12
CA PHE A 139 -10.36 -17.32 18.75
C PHE A 139 -10.36 -18.47 17.74
N HIS A 140 -11.30 -19.40 17.89
CA HIS A 140 -11.55 -20.43 16.89
C HIS A 140 -12.63 -19.94 15.92
N ILE A 141 -12.30 -19.95 14.64
CA ILE A 141 -13.14 -19.44 13.56
C ILE A 141 -13.69 -20.62 12.78
N SER A 142 -15.02 -20.72 12.68
CA SER A 142 -15.68 -21.67 11.79
C SER A 142 -15.97 -21.03 10.43
N VAL A 143 -16.05 -21.85 9.38
CA VAL A 143 -16.28 -21.37 7.99
C VAL A 143 -17.68 -20.76 7.83
N GLU A 144 -18.66 -21.31 8.55
CA GLU A 144 -20.07 -20.92 8.45
C GLU A 144 -20.35 -19.57 9.14
N ASN A 145 -19.48 -19.16 10.05
CA ASN A 145 -19.73 -18.02 10.91
C ASN A 145 -18.99 -16.77 10.42
N ARG A 146 -19.76 -15.76 10.00
CA ARG A 146 -19.25 -14.43 9.60
C ARG A 146 -19.33 -13.40 10.73
N GLU A 147 -19.40 -13.85 11.97
CA GLU A 147 -19.43 -12.99 13.16
C GLU A 147 -18.19 -12.10 13.28
N GLU A 148 -18.39 -10.93 13.90
CA GLU A 148 -17.29 -10.08 14.32
C GLU A 148 -16.74 -10.56 15.66
N TYR A 149 -15.42 -10.61 15.76
CA TYR A 149 -14.70 -10.97 16.96
C TYR A 149 -14.08 -9.72 17.56
N ARG A 150 -14.49 -9.37 18.78
CA ARG A 150 -13.90 -8.24 19.51
C ARG A 150 -12.70 -8.72 20.31
N THR A 151 -11.54 -8.13 20.05
CA THR A 151 -10.34 -8.31 20.85
C THR A 151 -10.04 -7.03 21.63
N GLN A 152 -9.61 -7.17 22.88
CA GLN A 152 -9.39 -6.04 23.79
C GLN A 152 -8.34 -6.41 24.83
N ILE A 153 -7.50 -5.44 25.19
CA ILE A 153 -6.58 -5.56 26.32
C ILE A 153 -7.37 -5.45 27.63
N PRO A 154 -7.20 -6.38 28.58
CA PRO A 154 -7.86 -6.29 29.89
C PRO A 154 -7.60 -4.94 30.58
N SER A 155 -8.66 -4.29 31.10
CA SER A 155 -8.58 -2.94 31.68
C SER A 155 -7.65 -2.85 32.90
N ASP A 156 -7.38 -3.96 33.57
CA ASP A 156 -6.47 -4.07 34.73
C ASP A 156 -5.00 -3.88 34.36
N GLN A 157 -4.62 -4.02 33.09
CA GLN A 157 -3.24 -3.75 32.64
C GLN A 157 -2.93 -2.25 32.53
N GLY A 158 -3.95 -1.38 32.50
CA GLY A 158 -3.76 0.08 32.48
C GLY A 158 -3.02 0.63 31.25
N ILE A 159 -2.97 -0.13 30.15
CA ILE A 159 -2.31 0.30 28.90
C ILE A 159 -3.25 1.22 28.14
N THR A 160 -2.81 2.44 27.88
CA THR A 160 -3.58 3.44 27.13
C THR A 160 -2.91 3.87 25.83
N ASP A 161 -1.61 3.61 25.65
CA ASP A 161 -0.84 3.92 24.44
C ASP A 161 0.40 3.01 24.28
N PHE A 162 1.03 3.04 23.10
CA PHE A 162 2.25 2.27 22.80
C PHE A 162 3.48 3.15 22.48
N GLY A 163 3.60 4.30 23.13
CA GLY A 163 4.74 5.19 23.01
C GLY A 163 4.67 6.18 21.85
N PRO A 164 5.66 7.10 21.76
CA PRO A 164 5.74 8.09 20.69
C PRO A 164 6.20 7.48 19.35
N LEU A 165 6.09 8.26 18.27
CA LEU A 165 6.66 7.95 16.97
C LEU A 165 8.18 8.26 16.93
N PRO A 166 8.99 7.46 16.22
CA PRO A 166 8.63 6.19 15.60
C PRO A 166 8.33 5.11 16.66
N ARG A 167 7.24 4.36 16.48
CA ARG A 167 6.78 3.38 17.47
C ARG A 167 7.68 2.15 17.49
N GLU A 168 7.93 1.63 18.69
CA GLU A 168 8.61 0.36 18.89
C GLU A 168 7.64 -0.83 18.95
N HIS A 169 6.34 -0.58 19.14
CA HIS A 169 5.31 -1.60 19.26
C HIS A 169 4.14 -1.32 18.32
N TYR A 170 3.71 -2.34 17.59
CA TYR A 170 2.46 -2.31 16.86
C TYR A 170 1.28 -2.50 17.83
N PRO A 171 0.22 -1.65 17.75
CA PRO A 171 -0.93 -1.80 18.62
C PRO A 171 -1.56 -3.18 18.56
N LEU A 172 -1.76 -3.71 17.36
CA LEU A 172 -2.30 -5.05 17.15
C LEU A 172 -1.64 -5.73 15.95
N VAL A 173 -1.25 -6.99 16.15
CA VAL A 173 -0.88 -7.93 15.09
C VAL A 173 -1.85 -9.10 15.16
N ALA A 174 -2.66 -9.27 14.12
CA ALA A 174 -3.63 -10.34 13.99
C ALA A 174 -3.11 -11.41 13.03
N VAL A 175 -3.09 -12.66 13.46
CA VAL A 175 -2.56 -13.79 12.68
C VAL A 175 -3.66 -14.83 12.49
N LEU A 176 -3.89 -15.23 11.25
CA LEU A 176 -4.77 -16.35 10.89
C LEU A 176 -3.92 -17.54 10.44
N THR A 177 -4.20 -18.71 11.03
CA THR A 177 -3.61 -20.00 10.66
C THR A 177 -4.71 -21.06 10.54
N VAL A 178 -4.55 -22.06 9.67
CA VAL A 178 -5.52 -23.17 9.56
C VAL A 178 -5.54 -23.98 10.86
N ALA A 179 -6.74 -24.24 11.39
CA ALA A 179 -6.93 -24.98 12.63
C ALA A 179 -6.60 -26.46 12.47
N ASP A 180 -7.17 -27.10 11.44
CA ASP A 180 -6.97 -28.52 11.16
C ASP A 180 -5.62 -28.79 10.49
N ALA A 181 -4.91 -29.82 10.94
CA ALA A 181 -3.65 -30.26 10.35
C ALA A 181 -3.84 -30.93 8.97
N GLY A 182 -4.98 -31.58 8.73
CA GLY A 182 -5.28 -32.25 7.45
C GLY A 182 -5.41 -31.27 6.29
N ALA A 183 -6.10 -30.14 6.51
CA ALA A 183 -6.29 -29.08 5.51
C ALA A 183 -5.03 -28.23 5.22
N ARG A 184 -3.96 -28.34 6.02
CA ARG A 184 -2.72 -27.55 5.85
C ARG A 184 -1.97 -27.83 4.56
N HIS A 185 -2.20 -28.99 3.94
CA HIS A 185 -1.56 -29.37 2.69
C HIS A 185 -2.35 -28.95 1.45
N THR A 186 -3.58 -28.49 1.62
CA THR A 186 -4.46 -28.07 0.52
C THR A 186 -4.02 -26.73 -0.08
N TYR A 187 -3.46 -25.84 0.75
CA TYR A 187 -3.10 -24.49 0.36
C TYR A 187 -1.59 -24.26 0.47
N ASN A 188 -1.04 -23.48 -0.47
CA ASN A 188 0.35 -23.05 -0.36
C ASN A 188 0.51 -21.99 0.75
N ILE A 189 -0.51 -21.15 0.98
CA ILE A 189 -0.52 -20.12 2.01
C ILE A 189 -0.88 -20.78 3.35
N VAL A 190 0.02 -20.68 4.33
CA VAL A 190 -0.09 -21.32 5.64
C VAL A 190 -0.48 -20.37 6.77
N ALA A 191 -0.20 -19.07 6.59
CA ALA A 191 -0.62 -18.04 7.53
C ALA A 191 -0.84 -16.69 6.85
N SER A 192 -1.71 -15.88 7.44
CA SER A 192 -1.91 -14.47 7.11
C SER A 192 -1.61 -13.64 8.36
N VAL A 193 -0.71 -12.67 8.23
CA VAL A 193 -0.27 -11.77 9.30
C VAL A 193 -0.70 -10.36 8.95
N THR A 194 -1.59 -9.78 9.75
CA THR A 194 -2.17 -8.46 9.53
C THR A 194 -1.74 -7.52 10.65
N VAL A 195 -0.98 -6.48 10.30
CA VAL A 195 -0.55 -5.44 11.24
C VAL A 195 -1.59 -4.32 11.21
N ILE A 196 -2.18 -4.02 12.36
CA ILE A 196 -3.30 -3.10 12.49
C ILE A 196 -2.90 -1.95 13.40
N HIS A 197 -3.06 -0.73 12.89
CA HIS A 197 -3.07 0.44 13.75
C HIS A 197 -4.43 0.52 14.46
N VAL A 198 -4.39 0.76 15.77
CA VAL A 198 -5.56 1.00 16.62
C VAL A 198 -5.36 2.36 17.29
N PRO A 199 -6.37 3.25 17.28
CA PRO A 199 -6.30 4.56 17.94
C PRO A 199 -5.96 4.46 19.42
N ASP A 200 -5.14 5.38 19.92
CA ASP A 200 -4.75 5.48 21.32
C ASP A 200 -4.58 6.93 21.79
N ASP A 201 -4.30 7.14 23.07
CA ASP A 201 -4.23 8.48 23.68
C ASP A 201 -3.18 9.40 23.03
N LYS A 202 -2.15 8.83 22.39
CA LYS A 202 -1.10 9.60 21.71
C LYS A 202 -1.37 9.79 20.23
N TYR A 203 -2.05 8.83 19.59
CA TYR A 203 -2.33 8.83 18.16
C TYR A 203 -3.74 8.31 17.87
N ASP A 204 -4.62 9.26 17.57
CA ASP A 204 -6.05 9.03 17.35
C ASP A 204 -6.43 8.86 15.87
N LEU A 205 -5.53 8.27 15.07
CA LEU A 205 -5.87 7.98 13.67
C LEU A 205 -6.77 6.76 13.61
N SER A 206 -7.86 6.82 12.86
CA SER A 206 -8.80 5.71 12.71
C SER A 206 -8.10 4.39 12.41
N ALA A 207 -8.61 3.32 13.03
CA ALA A 207 -8.05 1.99 12.89
C ALA A 207 -7.93 1.59 11.42
N ARG A 208 -6.78 1.01 11.06
CA ARG A 208 -6.47 0.65 9.67
C ARG A 208 -5.43 -0.45 9.61
N VAL A 209 -5.51 -1.27 8.57
CA VAL A 209 -4.45 -2.21 8.24
C VAL A 209 -3.24 -1.42 7.71
N LEU A 210 -2.09 -1.61 8.36
CA LEU A 210 -0.81 -1.02 7.92
C LEU A 210 -0.13 -1.92 6.89
N PHE A 211 -0.04 -3.21 7.20
CA PHE A 211 0.63 -4.21 6.39
C PHE A 211 -0.12 -5.53 6.50
N GLN A 212 -0.11 -6.30 5.42
CA GLN A 212 -0.64 -7.65 5.42
C GLN A 212 0.35 -8.56 4.71
N TYR A 213 0.80 -9.61 5.38
CA TYR A 213 1.76 -10.58 4.87
C TYR A 213 1.11 -11.95 4.75
N LEU A 214 1.37 -12.62 3.63
CA LEU A 214 1.04 -14.02 3.42
C LEU A 214 2.31 -14.85 3.53
N LEU A 215 2.26 -15.88 4.37
CA LEU A 215 3.35 -16.84 4.57
C LEU A 215 3.01 -18.12 3.83
N THR A 216 3.98 -18.72 3.14
CA THR A 216 3.79 -19.96 2.41
C THR A 216 4.46 -21.15 3.08
N SER A 217 4.00 -22.36 2.78
CA SER A 217 4.59 -23.61 3.27
C SER A 217 6.06 -23.77 2.86
N GLN A 218 6.44 -23.14 1.74
CA GLN A 218 7.81 -23.14 1.21
C GLN A 218 8.74 -22.14 1.92
N GLY A 219 8.23 -21.31 2.84
CA GLY A 219 9.01 -20.29 3.53
C GLY A 219 9.02 -18.93 2.84
N ASN A 220 8.23 -18.74 1.79
CA ASN A 220 8.15 -17.43 1.14
C ASN A 220 7.19 -16.52 1.92
N MET A 221 7.51 -15.24 1.92
CA MET A 221 6.66 -14.18 2.50
C MET A 221 6.34 -13.17 1.41
N TYR A 222 5.06 -12.84 1.27
CA TYR A 222 4.58 -11.85 0.31
C TYR A 222 3.77 -10.79 1.04
N GLU A 223 4.13 -9.52 0.86
CA GLU A 223 3.31 -8.42 1.32
C GLU A 223 2.18 -8.16 0.32
N LEU A 224 0.93 -8.22 0.77
CA LEU A 224 -0.24 -7.92 -0.05
C LEU A 224 -0.30 -6.42 -0.33
N LYS A 225 -0.45 -6.08 -1.61
CA LYS A 225 -0.59 -4.71 -2.07
C LYS A 225 -1.89 -4.56 -2.87
N PRO A 226 -2.69 -3.51 -2.61
CA PRO A 226 -3.87 -3.25 -3.41
C PRO A 226 -3.47 -2.85 -4.84
N LEU A 227 -4.37 -3.12 -5.77
CA LEU A 227 -4.38 -2.54 -7.10
C LEU A 227 -5.21 -1.27 -7.08
N PHE A 228 -4.82 -0.27 -7.87
CA PHE A 228 -5.53 1.00 -7.97
C PHE A 228 -6.28 1.07 -9.29
N MET A 229 -7.60 1.19 -9.24
CA MET A 229 -8.46 1.31 -10.42
C MET A 229 -9.11 2.70 -10.43
N SER A 230 -9.17 3.37 -11.58
CA SER A 230 -9.76 4.72 -11.71
C SER A 230 -11.23 4.72 -11.29
N ALA A 231 -11.68 5.64 -10.41
CA ALA A 231 -13.10 5.72 -10.03
C ALA A 231 -13.98 6.20 -11.20
N ASP A 232 -15.27 5.84 -11.19
CA ASP A 232 -16.22 6.20 -12.23
C ASP A 232 -16.36 7.72 -12.35
N SER A 233 -16.07 8.27 -13.53
CA SER A 233 -16.56 9.57 -13.95
C SER A 233 -17.97 9.43 -14.54
N GLY A 234 -18.89 8.84 -13.78
CA GLY A 234 -20.31 8.78 -14.12
C GLY A 234 -20.99 10.11 -13.78
N GLY A 235 -20.87 11.11 -14.65
CA GLY A 235 -21.49 12.42 -14.41
C GLY A 235 -21.35 13.44 -15.53
N MET A 236 -21.99 13.19 -16.68
CA MET A 236 -22.31 14.19 -17.71
C MET A 236 -23.57 13.66 -18.39
N SER A 237 -24.74 14.30 -18.46
CA SER A 237 -25.05 15.70 -18.78
C SER A 237 -26.52 16.00 -18.47
N GLY A 238 -26.81 17.10 -17.78
CA GLY A 238 -28.11 17.78 -17.77
C GLY A 238 -27.87 19.29 -17.74
N PRO A 239 -28.55 20.11 -18.56
CA PRO A 239 -28.20 21.53 -18.73
C PRO A 239 -28.58 22.36 -17.49
N PRO A 240 -27.81 23.42 -17.15
CA PRO A 240 -28.15 24.29 -16.03
C PRO A 240 -29.12 25.38 -16.47
N GLU A 241 -30.20 25.59 -15.70
CA GLU A 241 -31.01 26.80 -15.75
C GLU A 241 -31.04 27.51 -14.38
N PRO A 242 -31.26 28.85 -14.35
CA PRO A 242 -30.49 29.74 -13.49
C PRO A 242 -31.20 30.19 -12.19
N GLN A 243 -30.34 30.67 -11.29
CA GLN A 243 -30.57 31.12 -9.92
C GLN A 243 -31.66 32.19 -9.74
N GLN A 244 -32.38 32.14 -8.60
CA GLN A 244 -32.96 33.33 -7.96
C GLN A 244 -32.70 33.34 -6.44
N ASN A 245 -32.10 34.46 -6.00
CA ASN A 245 -31.82 34.92 -4.63
C ASN A 245 -33.01 34.83 -3.65
N THR A 246 -32.75 34.70 -2.35
CA THR A 246 -32.82 35.79 -1.33
C THR A 246 -32.35 35.29 0.06
N GLN A 247 -31.79 36.21 0.85
CA GLN A 247 -30.94 36.11 2.05
C GLN A 247 -31.77 36.14 3.38
N PRO A 248 -31.20 36.29 4.59
CA PRO A 248 -30.80 35.26 5.57
C PRO A 248 -31.58 35.27 6.91
N SER A 249 -31.61 34.14 7.63
CA SER A 249 -31.88 34.10 9.08
C SER A 249 -31.33 32.83 9.75
N GLU A 250 -30.40 33.03 10.69
CA GLU A 250 -29.91 32.05 11.68
C GLU A 250 -30.72 32.16 13.00
N PRO A 251 -30.53 31.32 14.05
CA PRO A 251 -29.57 30.21 14.21
C PRO A 251 -30.18 28.89 14.74
N ASN A 252 -29.66 27.72 14.33
CA ASN A 252 -29.50 26.61 15.29
C ASN A 252 -28.54 25.52 14.79
N LYS A 253 -27.55 25.25 15.64
CA LYS A 253 -26.90 23.96 15.94
C LYS A 253 -26.72 22.97 14.80
N GLU A 254 -25.48 22.83 14.33
CA GLU A 254 -24.71 21.58 14.29
C GLU A 254 -23.32 21.88 13.72
N ALA A 255 -22.27 21.59 14.50
CA ALA A 255 -20.89 21.78 14.07
C ALA A 255 -20.46 20.55 13.25
N SER A 256 -20.23 20.78 11.96
CA SER A 256 -19.68 19.85 11.00
C SER A 256 -18.16 19.76 11.14
N SER A 257 -17.66 18.62 11.63
CA SER A 257 -16.29 18.19 11.40
C SER A 257 -16.24 17.41 10.09
N VAL A 258 -15.39 17.90 9.18
CA VAL A 258 -15.06 17.25 7.90
C VAL A 258 -14.30 15.96 8.22
N GLU A 259 -14.98 14.82 8.13
CA GLU A 259 -14.35 13.51 8.16
C GLU A 259 -14.22 12.98 6.73
N HIS A 260 -12.99 12.93 6.22
CA HIS A 260 -12.62 11.98 5.17
C HIS A 260 -12.62 10.59 5.79
N SER A 261 -13.77 9.93 5.74
CA SER A 261 -13.92 8.51 5.99
C SER A 261 -13.34 7.69 4.82
N PRO A 262 -12.61 6.60 5.08
CA PRO A 262 -12.28 5.65 4.03
C PRO A 262 -13.57 4.93 3.63
N VAL A 263 -13.82 4.93 2.32
CA VAL A 263 -14.96 4.35 1.64
C VAL A 263 -15.29 2.96 2.20
N LEU A 264 -16.46 2.85 2.82
CA LEU A 264 -17.11 1.58 3.12
C LEU A 264 -17.35 0.86 1.79
N GLU A 265 -17.00 -0.42 1.74
CA GLU A 265 -17.21 -1.29 0.59
C GLU A 265 -18.68 -1.26 0.15
N GLU A 266 -18.95 -0.47 -0.89
CA GLU A 266 -20.21 -0.55 -1.61
C GLU A 266 -20.21 -1.86 -2.39
N ASN A 267 -21.26 -2.63 -2.12
CA ASN A 267 -21.68 -3.85 -2.79
C ASN A 267 -21.33 -3.84 -4.29
N TRP A 268 -20.27 -4.54 -4.66
CA TRP A 268 -19.76 -4.67 -6.02
C TRP A 268 -20.89 -5.07 -6.98
N ALA A 269 -21.26 -4.15 -7.87
CA ALA A 269 -21.90 -4.54 -9.12
C ALA A 269 -20.84 -5.31 -9.94
N GLU A 270 -20.84 -6.62 -9.82
CA GLU A 270 -20.17 -7.52 -10.76
C GLU A 270 -20.69 -7.19 -12.17
N GLY A 271 -19.82 -6.64 -13.03
CA GLY A 271 -20.08 -6.63 -14.47
C GLY A 271 -19.79 -5.36 -15.26
N MET A 272 -19.39 -4.23 -14.68
CA MET A 272 -18.92 -3.07 -15.47
C MET A 272 -17.40 -2.97 -15.43
N GLY A 273 -16.75 -3.55 -16.44
CA GLY A 273 -15.36 -3.26 -16.76
C GLY A 273 -15.19 -1.76 -16.96
N ARG A 274 -14.19 -1.17 -16.29
CA ARG A 274 -13.92 0.27 -16.39
C ARG A 274 -13.25 0.58 -17.73
N ASP A 275 -13.57 1.71 -18.33
CA ASP A 275 -12.96 2.12 -19.59
C ASP A 275 -11.52 2.61 -19.42
N CYS A 276 -10.69 2.31 -20.41
CA CYS A 276 -9.33 2.82 -20.53
C CYS A 276 -9.33 4.35 -20.52
N VAL A 277 -8.55 4.97 -19.62
CA VAL A 277 -8.51 6.44 -19.49
C VAL A 277 -7.93 7.16 -20.72
N VAL A 278 -7.26 6.41 -21.61
CA VAL A 278 -6.60 6.94 -22.80
C VAL A 278 -7.54 6.95 -24.00
N CYS A 279 -8.16 5.82 -24.34
CA CYS A 279 -9.05 5.73 -25.51
C CYS A 279 -10.53 5.86 -25.18
N GLN A 280 -10.93 5.62 -23.92
CA GLN A 280 -12.34 5.62 -23.47
C GLN A 280 -13.26 4.73 -24.33
N ASN A 281 -12.70 3.69 -24.94
CA ASN A 281 -13.39 2.84 -25.92
C ASN A 281 -13.21 1.34 -25.65
N ALA A 282 -12.23 0.97 -24.84
CA ALA A 282 -11.94 -0.41 -24.50
C ALA A 282 -11.72 -0.53 -23.01
N GLU A 283 -12.10 -1.66 -22.44
CA GLU A 283 -11.94 -1.91 -21.01
C GLU A 283 -10.48 -1.93 -20.56
N VAL A 284 -10.27 -1.54 -19.30
CA VAL A 284 -9.01 -1.68 -18.59
C VAL A 284 -8.70 -3.16 -18.42
N ASN A 285 -7.55 -3.58 -18.97
CA ASN A 285 -7.06 -4.96 -18.86
C ASN A 285 -5.55 -5.05 -18.63
N ARG A 286 -4.90 -3.94 -18.26
CA ARG A 286 -3.47 -3.88 -17.92
C ARG A 286 -3.27 -3.23 -16.57
N VAL A 287 -2.42 -3.84 -15.76
CA VAL A 287 -1.88 -3.25 -14.53
C VAL A 287 -0.44 -2.82 -14.78
N LEU A 288 -0.12 -1.59 -14.39
CA LEU A 288 1.20 -0.98 -14.61
C LEU A 288 2.08 -1.14 -13.36
N LEU A 289 3.29 -1.69 -13.49
CA LEU A 289 4.25 -1.82 -12.40
C LEU A 289 5.34 -0.75 -12.48
N PRO A 290 5.82 -0.22 -11.33
CA PRO A 290 5.55 -0.67 -9.95
C PRO A 290 4.34 0.01 -9.28
N CYS A 291 3.67 0.96 -9.96
CA CYS A 291 2.64 1.80 -9.34
C CYS A 291 1.29 1.11 -9.10
N ARG A 292 1.06 -0.05 -9.72
CA ARG A 292 -0.14 -0.90 -9.62
C ARG A 292 -1.45 -0.25 -10.07
N HIS A 293 -1.39 0.77 -10.92
CA HIS A 293 -2.59 1.33 -11.53
C HIS A 293 -3.10 0.44 -12.66
N ALA A 294 -4.35 0.01 -12.59
CA ALA A 294 -5.11 -0.55 -13.70
C ALA A 294 -5.98 0.56 -14.30
N CYS A 295 -5.50 1.18 -15.37
CA CYS A 295 -6.16 2.35 -15.98
C CYS A 295 -6.17 2.33 -17.50
N VAL A 296 -5.54 1.33 -18.14
CA VAL A 296 -5.36 1.29 -19.59
C VAL A 296 -5.66 -0.07 -20.18
N CYS A 297 -6.06 -0.10 -21.45
CA CYS A 297 -6.20 -1.31 -22.23
C CYS A 297 -4.86 -1.69 -22.90
N ASN A 298 -4.76 -2.94 -23.37
CA ASN A 298 -3.56 -3.46 -24.04
C ASN A 298 -3.13 -2.62 -25.24
N ASN A 299 -4.08 -2.14 -26.04
CA ASN A 299 -3.77 -1.37 -27.24
C ASN A 299 -3.18 0.01 -26.90
N CYS A 300 -3.62 0.63 -25.80
CA CYS A 300 -3.12 1.93 -25.42
C CYS A 300 -1.74 1.87 -24.76
N LEU A 301 -1.41 0.77 -24.09
CA LEU A 301 -0.16 0.63 -23.33
C LEU A 301 1.10 0.94 -24.16
N SER A 302 1.11 0.60 -25.45
CA SER A 302 2.27 0.82 -26.32
C SER A 302 2.51 2.29 -26.70
N HIS A 303 1.63 3.22 -26.32
CA HIS A 303 1.72 4.63 -26.72
C HIS A 303 2.40 5.54 -25.68
N PHE A 304 2.78 5.03 -24.51
CA PHE A 304 3.40 5.82 -23.45
C PHE A 304 4.28 4.96 -22.53
N GLN A 305 5.22 5.60 -21.84
CA GLN A 305 6.14 4.96 -20.89
C GLN A 305 5.85 5.32 -19.44
N HIS A 306 4.89 6.21 -19.18
CA HIS A 306 4.52 6.66 -17.85
C HIS A 306 3.05 6.37 -17.59
N CYS A 307 2.73 5.99 -16.35
CA CYS A 307 1.36 5.77 -15.91
C CYS A 307 0.53 7.06 -16.09
N PRO A 308 -0.62 7.02 -16.79
CA PRO A 308 -1.46 8.22 -17.00
C PRO A 308 -1.98 8.87 -15.71
N ILE A 309 -2.10 8.09 -14.63
CA ILE A 309 -2.63 8.55 -13.34
C ILE A 309 -1.55 9.19 -12.48
N CYS A 310 -0.46 8.46 -12.20
CA CYS A 310 0.56 8.89 -11.24
C CYS A 310 1.88 9.33 -11.87
N ARG A 311 2.02 9.23 -13.19
CA ARG A 311 3.23 9.57 -13.97
C ARG A 311 4.49 8.79 -13.60
N ALA A 312 4.38 7.72 -12.80
CA ALA A 312 5.48 6.80 -12.57
C ALA A 312 5.88 6.08 -13.88
N PHE A 313 7.18 5.83 -14.06
CA PHE A 313 7.69 5.06 -15.19
C PHE A 313 7.17 3.62 -15.14
N ILE A 314 6.74 3.10 -16.28
CA ILE A 314 6.20 1.75 -16.43
C ILE A 314 7.37 0.82 -16.71
N LEU A 315 7.75 0.04 -15.70
CA LEU A 315 8.83 -0.93 -15.85
C LEU A 315 8.33 -2.23 -16.49
N GLU A 316 7.15 -2.67 -16.07
CA GLU A 316 6.54 -3.94 -16.46
C GLU A 316 5.02 -3.80 -16.41
N SER A 317 4.30 -4.73 -17.00
CA SER A 317 2.84 -4.80 -16.91
C SER A 317 2.36 -6.23 -16.82
N PHE A 318 1.13 -6.45 -16.35
CA PHE A 318 0.47 -7.75 -16.47
C PHE A 318 -0.99 -7.59 -16.87
N THR A 319 -1.53 -8.64 -17.51
CA THR A 319 -2.94 -8.71 -17.87
C THR A 319 -3.80 -8.88 -16.62
N LEU A 320 -4.78 -8.00 -16.42
CA LEU A 320 -5.79 -8.17 -15.38
C LEU A 320 -6.74 -9.28 -15.82
N THR A 321 -6.67 -10.44 -15.18
CA THR A 321 -7.60 -11.55 -15.45
C THR A 321 -8.97 -11.14 -14.90
N GLN A 322 -9.91 -10.79 -15.78
CA GLN A 322 -11.31 -10.72 -15.39
C GLN A 322 -11.79 -12.15 -15.14
N ILE A 323 -12.38 -12.39 -13.96
CA ILE A 323 -13.09 -13.64 -13.70
C ILE A 323 -14.25 -13.65 -14.70
N PRO A 324 -14.37 -14.65 -15.59
CA PRO A 324 -15.56 -14.74 -16.43
C PRO A 324 -16.77 -14.84 -15.50
N ALA A 325 -17.74 -13.95 -15.68
CA ALA A 325 -19.04 -14.08 -15.04
C ALA A 325 -19.52 -15.51 -15.33
N GLN A 326 -19.80 -16.28 -14.28
CA GLN A 326 -20.36 -17.61 -14.45
C GLN A 326 -21.68 -17.48 -15.24
N GLU A 327 -21.74 -18.09 -16.42
CA GLU A 327 -22.99 -18.37 -17.14
C GLU A 327 -23.87 -19.34 -16.35
#